data_AF-A0A7J4S9L7-F1
#
_entry.id   AF-A0A7J4S9L7-F1
#
_cell.length_a   1.000
_cell.length_b   1.000
_cell.length_c   1.000
_cell.angle_alpha   90.00
_cell.angle_beta   90.00
_cell.angle_gamma   90.00
#
_symmetry.space_group_name_H-M   'P 1'
#
loop_
_entity.id
_entity.type
_entity.pdbx_description
1 polymer ?
#
loop_
_entity_poly.entity_id
_entity_poly.type
_entity_poly.pdbx_seq_one_letter_code
_entity_poly.pdbx_strand_id
1 'polypeptide(L)' 'MKPIAEIEEDLADKAESVVGFRPSSKFKRGPIGILIYALCGIIALISLISAGVI' A
#
# COMPACT_ATOMS: atom_id res chain seq x y z
N MET A 1 -12.51 15.85 -10.30
CA MET A 1 -11.58 14.77 -9.91
C MET A 1 -10.56 15.39 -8.98
N LYS A 2 -10.39 14.84 -7.77
CA LYS A 2 -9.36 15.34 -6.85
C LYS A 2 -7.96 15.04 -7.42
N PRO A 3 -6.97 15.92 -7.21
CA PRO A 3 -5.63 15.66 -7.66
C PRO A 3 -5.10 14.38 -7.00
N ILE A 4 -4.37 13.56 -7.76
CA ILE A 4 -3.80 12.28 -7.30
C ILE A 4 -2.99 12.47 -6.00
N ALA A 5 -2.28 13.59 -5.87
CA ALA A 5 -1.50 13.94 -4.68
C ALA A 5 -2.37 14.04 -3.41
N GLU A 6 -3.59 14.58 -3.51
CA GLU A 6 -4.51 14.74 -2.38
C GLU A 6 -5.08 13.38 -1.94
N ILE A 7 -5.25 12.46 -2.90
CA ILE A 7 -5.69 11.08 -2.66
C ILE A 7 -4.56 10.27 -2.02
N GLU A 8 -3.31 10.46 -2.48
CA GLU A 8 -2.14 9.82 -1.88
C GLU A 8 -1.90 10.32 -0.44
N GLU A 9 -2.14 11.59 -0.15
CA GLU A 9 -2.05 12.11 1.23
C GLU A 9 -3.14 11.53 2.15
N ASP A 10 -4.41 11.49 1.71
CA ASP A 10 -5.50 10.89 2.50
C ASP A 10 -5.28 9.39 2.76
N LEU A 11 -4.77 8.65 1.77
CA LEU A 11 -4.39 7.25 1.94
C LEU A 11 -3.20 7.09 2.88
N ALA A 12 -2.22 7.99 2.82
CA ALA A 12 -1.06 7.93 3.68
C ALA A 12 -1.43 8.20 5.14
N ASP A 13 -2.34 9.14 5.40
CA ASP A 13 -2.83 9.46 6.74
C ASP A 13 -3.62 8.28 7.35
N LYS A 14 -4.53 7.69 6.55
CA LYS A 14 -5.29 6.50 6.98
C LYS A 14 -4.38 5.30 7.21
N ALA A 15 -3.40 5.07 6.34
CA ALA A 15 -2.45 4.00 6.54
C ALA A 15 -1.61 4.25 7.80
N GLU A 16 -1.11 5.46 8.05
CA GLU A 16 -0.38 5.80 9.29
C GLU A 16 -1.17 5.43 10.54
N SER A 17 -2.48 5.72 10.57
CA SER A 17 -3.34 5.37 11.69
C SER A 17 -3.48 3.86 11.93
N VAL A 18 -3.29 3.04 10.90
CA VAL A 18 -3.44 1.57 10.96
C VAL A 18 -2.11 0.87 11.19
N VAL A 19 -1.04 1.33 10.54
CA VAL A 19 0.28 0.67 10.56
C VAL A 19 1.32 1.38 11.43
N GLY A 20 0.99 2.55 11.99
CA GLY A 20 1.88 3.32 12.87
C GLY A 20 3.07 3.98 12.17
N PHE A 21 3.13 3.92 10.83
CA PHE A 21 4.13 4.61 10.02
C PHE A 21 3.45 5.32 8.84
N ARG A 22 3.83 6.57 8.55
CA ARG A 22 3.33 7.28 7.37
C ARG A 22 3.98 6.70 6.12
N PRO A 23 3.24 6.07 5.20
CA PRO A 23 3.78 5.65 3.91
C PRO A 23 3.93 6.89 3.02
N SER A 24 4.88 7.75 3.36
CA SER A 24 5.29 8.86 2.51
C SER A 24 6.00 8.31 1.28
N SER A 25 5.91 9.02 0.14
CA SER A 25 6.59 8.71 -1.12
C SER A 25 8.10 8.41 -0.97
N LYS A 26 8.75 8.89 0.11
CA LYS A 26 10.14 8.53 0.44
C LYS A 26 10.31 7.09 0.94
N PHE A 27 9.36 6.55 1.70
CA PHE A 27 9.38 5.15 2.17
C PHE A 27 9.20 4.16 1.00
N LYS A 28 8.44 4.58 -0.02
CA LYS A 28 8.29 3.89 -1.32
C LYS A 28 9.60 3.74 -2.11
N ARG A 29 10.65 4.53 -1.80
CA ARG A 29 11.93 4.54 -2.55
C ARG A 29 13.05 3.73 -1.91
N GLY A 30 12.84 3.17 -0.71
CA GLY A 30 13.83 2.32 -0.04
C GLY A 30 13.63 0.83 -0.31
N PRO A 31 14.65 -0.02 -0.05
CA PRO A 31 14.54 -1.48 -0.19
C PRO A 31 13.43 -2.08 0.70
N ILE A 32 13.12 -1.45 1.83
CA ILE A 32 12.00 -1.80 2.71
C ILE A 32 10.65 -1.60 2.00
N GLY A 33 10.49 -0.52 1.23
CA GLY A 33 9.24 -0.23 0.52
C GLY A 33 8.92 -1.25 -0.56
N ILE A 34 9.96 -1.75 -1.24
CA ILE A 34 9.84 -2.83 -2.24
C ILE A 34 9.41 -4.14 -1.57
N LEU A 35 10.02 -4.48 -0.43
CA LEU A 35 9.67 -5.66 0.37
C LEU A 35 8.20 -5.65 0.79
N ILE A 36 7.73 -4.52 1.32
CA ILE A 36 6.34 -4.37 1.76
C ILE A 36 5.38 -4.44 0.57
N TYR A 37 5.72 -3.82 -0.56
CA TYR A 37 4.90 -3.87 -1.77
C TYR A 37 4.78 -5.30 -2.31
N ALA A 38 5.88 -6.04 -2.35
CA ALA A 38 5.91 -7.44 -2.78
C ALA A 38 5.07 -8.34 -1.85
N LEU A 39 5.23 -8.19 -0.52
CA LEU A 39 4.41 -8.88 0.48
C LEU A 39 2.91 -8.61 0.30
N CYS A 40 2.55 -7.34 0.11
CA CYS A 40 1.16 -6.94 -0.10
C CYS A 40 0.60 -7.54 -1.40
N GLY A 41 1.39 -7.55 -2.48
CA GLY A 41 1.04 -8.21 -3.74
C GLY A 41 0.81 -9.71 -3.59
N ILE A 42 1.66 -10.41 -2.83
CA ILE A 42 1.51 -11.85 -2.56
C ILE A 42 0.24 -12.14 -1.78
N ILE A 43 -0.03 -11.37 -0.71
CA ILE A 43 -1.24 -11.53 0.10
C ILE A 43 -2.50 -11.29 -0.74
N ALA A 44 -2.49 -10.25 -1.58
CA ALA A 44 -3.59 -9.96 -2.50
C ALA A 44 -3.78 -11.10 -3.52
N LEU A 45 -2.69 -11.64 -4.07
CA LEU A 45 -2.75 -12.76 -5.03
C LEU A 45 -3.34 -14.02 -4.39
N ILE A 46 -2.89 -14.39 -3.19
CA ILE A 46 -3.44 -15.54 -2.46
C ILE A 46 -4.93 -15.33 -2.15
N SER A 47 -5.30 -14.12 -1.74
CA SER A 47 -6.70 -13.77 -1.46
C SER A 47 -7.57 -13.87 -2.72
N LEU A 48 -7.02 -13.48 -3.88
CA LEU A 48 -7.72 -13.51 -5.16
C LEU A 48 -7.93 -14.95 -5.67
N ILE A 49 -6.93 -15.81 -5.49
CA ILE A 49 -7.03 -17.26 -5.78
C ILE A 49 -8.02 -17.93 -4.81
N SER A 50 -7.95 -17.61 -3.51
CA SER A 50 -8.88 -18.15 -2.52
C SER A 50 -10.33 -17.72 -2.76
N ALA A 51 -10.54 -16.56 -3.39
CA ALA A 51 -11.85 -16.07 -3.80
C ALA A 51 -12.34 -16.69 -5.12
N GLY A 52 -11.53 -17.53 -5.78
CA GLY A 52 -11.85 -18.16 -7.06
C GLY A 52 -11.94 -17.20 -8.24
N VAL A 53 -11.33 -16.02 -8.13
CA VAL A 53 -11.29 -15.02 -9.21
C VAL A 53 -10.21 -15.39 -10.25
N ILE A 54 -9.17 -16.09 -9.81
CA ILE A 54 -8.12 -16.74 -10.62
C ILE A 54 -8.21 -18.24 -10.36
#